data_AF-A0A2N5K4B1-F1
#
_entry.id   AF-A0A2N5K4B1-F1
#
_cell.length_a   1.000
_cell.length_b   1.000
_cell.length_c   1.000
_cell.angle_alpha   90.00
_cell.angle_beta   90.00
_cell.angle_gamma   90.00
#
_symmetry.space_group_name_H-M   'P 1'
#
loop_
_entity.id
_entity.type
_entity.pdbx_description
1 polymer ?
#
loop_
_entity_poly.entity_id
_entity_poly.type
_entity_poly.pdbx_seq_one_letter_code
_entity_poly.pdbx_strand_id
1 'polypeptide(L)'
;MGEREGAVKLRRFTRERVPASRYTDALATPYKHSTRIDFVVKVSYICAMERKAYQFRLAPTKGQLRRWEQTLDTCRWVYNETLAYRKTTWEERQETVGLYDTNALLPLWKDQRPELKHVYSQV
;
A
#
# COMPACT_ATOMS: atom_id res chain seq x y z
N MET A 1 1.84 -5.98 -36.97
CA MET A 1 1.95 -6.45 -35.58
C MET A 1 1.66 -5.26 -34.66
N GLY A 2 0.45 -4.71 -34.66
CA GLY A 2 -0.74 -5.32 -34.08
C GLY A 2 -1.03 -4.66 -32.73
N GLU A 3 -1.18 -3.33 -32.74
CA GLU A 3 -1.63 -2.52 -31.60
C GLU A 3 -2.95 -3.09 -31.07
N ARG A 4 -2.96 -3.53 -29.82
CA ARG A 4 -4.20 -3.76 -29.06
C ARG A 4 -4.14 -2.93 -27.80
N GLU A 5 -4.16 -1.61 -27.97
CA GLU A 5 -4.54 -0.70 -26.90
C GLU A 5 -6.01 -0.97 -26.59
N GLY A 6 -6.24 -1.77 -25.55
CA GLY A 6 -7.56 -1.97 -25.00
C GLY A 6 -8.07 -0.64 -24.46
N ALA A 7 -8.88 0.07 -25.25
CA ALA A 7 -9.57 1.29 -24.85
C ALA A 7 -10.45 1.00 -23.63
N VAL A 8 -9.94 1.31 -22.44
CA VAL A 8 -10.75 1.36 -21.22
C VAL A 8 -11.70 2.53 -21.41
N LYS A 9 -12.97 2.23 -21.72
CA LYS A 9 -14.07 3.20 -21.74
C LYS A 9 -14.14 3.85 -20.35
N LEU A 10 -13.47 4.99 -20.19
CA LEU A 10 -13.72 5.92 -19.09
C LEU A 10 -15.15 6.44 -19.31
N ARG A 11 -16.14 5.78 -18.70
CA ARG A 11 -17.46 6.40 -18.54
C ARG A 11 -17.21 7.76 -17.87
N ARG A 12 -17.71 8.85 -18.48
CA ARG A 12 -17.59 10.22 -17.95
C ARG A 12 -18.02 10.22 -16.48
N PHE A 13 -17.04 10.22 -15.59
CA PHE A 13 -17.23 10.35 -14.16
C PHE A 13 -17.36 11.84 -13.87
N THR A 14 -18.54 12.29 -13.45
CA THR A 14 -18.76 13.68 -13.07
C THR A 14 -17.86 14.03 -11.88
N ARG A 15 -16.99 15.02 -12.08
CA ARG A 15 -16.09 15.56 -11.05
C ARG A 15 -16.91 16.30 -10.00
N GLU A 16 -17.47 15.61 -9.03
CA GLU A 16 -18.17 16.26 -7.92
C GLU A 16 -17.17 16.76 -6.86
N ARG A 17 -17.27 18.03 -6.49
CA ARG A 17 -16.49 18.65 -5.40
C ARG A 17 -17.11 18.23 -4.07
N VAL A 18 -16.35 17.55 -3.22
CA VAL A 18 -16.76 17.34 -1.81
C VAL A 18 -16.47 18.63 -1.03
N PRO A 19 -17.47 19.24 -0.35
CA PRO A 19 -17.26 20.50 0.37
C PRO A 19 -16.37 20.29 1.60
N ALA A 20 -15.50 21.27 1.88
CA ALA A 20 -14.49 21.24 2.94
C ALA A 20 -15.06 21.27 4.38
N SER A 21 -16.38 21.32 4.56
CA SER A 21 -17.03 21.58 5.86
C SER A 21 -16.99 20.40 6.85
N ARG A 22 -16.35 19.28 6.52
CA ARG A 22 -16.23 18.10 7.42
C ARG A 22 -14.95 18.05 8.25
N TYR A 23 -14.02 18.98 8.06
CA TYR A 23 -12.69 18.91 8.69
C TYR A 23 -12.44 19.91 9.84
N THR A 24 -13.38 20.80 10.16
CA THR A 24 -13.12 21.91 11.11
C THR A 24 -13.37 21.62 12.58
N ASP A 25 -13.90 20.44 12.94
CA ASP A 25 -14.42 20.23 14.31
C ASP A 25 -13.44 19.55 15.27
N ALA A 26 -12.23 19.15 14.84
CA ALA A 26 -11.38 18.25 15.63
C ALA A 26 -10.02 18.81 16.13
N LEU A 27 -9.68 20.09 15.92
CA LEU A 27 -8.34 20.63 16.28
C LEU A 27 -8.37 21.93 17.11
N ALA A 28 -9.33 22.08 18.01
CA ALA A 28 -9.36 23.19 18.96
C ALA A 28 -8.79 22.79 20.33
N THR A 29 -7.46 22.71 20.47
CA THR A 29 -6.81 22.84 21.79
C THR A 29 -5.57 23.75 21.69
N PRO A 30 -5.53 24.89 22.40
CA PRO A 30 -4.46 25.87 22.24
C PRO A 30 -3.30 25.61 23.22
N TYR A 31 -2.14 25.24 22.69
CA TYR A 31 -0.88 25.27 23.43
C TYR A 31 -0.37 26.73 23.49
N LYS A 32 -0.08 27.21 24.70
CA LYS A 32 0.45 28.55 24.99
C LYS A 32 1.97 28.59 24.75
N HIS A 33 2.46 29.34 23.75
CA HIS A 33 3.53 30.35 23.95
C HIS A 33 3.83 31.17 22.69
N SER A 34 3.92 32.49 22.91
CA SER A 34 4.70 33.53 22.23
C SER A 34 4.47 33.92 20.76
N THR A 35 4.16 35.21 20.62
CA THR A 35 4.15 36.12 19.45
C THR A 35 2.95 36.09 18.49
N ARG A 36 2.36 37.29 18.36
CA ARG A 36 1.13 37.64 17.63
C ARG A 36 1.28 37.56 16.09
N ILE A 37 2.52 37.44 15.60
CA ILE A 37 2.85 37.38 14.16
C ILE A 37 2.77 35.94 13.64
N ASP A 38 3.09 34.94 14.48
CA ASP A 38 3.05 33.53 14.08
C ASP A 38 1.62 33.04 13.81
N PHE A 39 0.61 33.53 14.54
CA PHE A 39 -0.78 33.10 14.36
C PHE A 39 -1.36 33.49 12.99
N VAL A 40 -1.12 34.72 12.54
CA VAL A 40 -1.67 35.23 11.27
C VAL A 40 -1.00 34.54 10.08
N VAL A 41 0.31 34.31 10.15
CA VAL A 41 1.06 33.61 9.10
C VAL A 41 0.64 32.12 9.06
N LYS A 42 0.50 31.44 10.21
CA LYS A 42 0.06 30.02 10.25
C LYS A 42 -1.36 29.83 9.71
N VAL A 43 -2.31 30.69 10.09
CA VAL A 43 -3.70 30.61 9.62
C VAL A 43 -3.79 30.89 8.11
N SER A 44 -2.97 31.81 7.57
CA SER A 44 -2.94 32.09 6.13
C SER A 44 -2.41 30.91 5.29
N TYR A 45 -1.37 30.21 5.76
CA TYR A 45 -0.82 29.04 5.07
C TYR A 45 -1.72 27.80 5.21
N ILE A 46 -2.51 27.69 6.28
CA ILE A 46 -3.49 26.60 6.44
C ILE A 46 -4.70 26.81 5.50
N CYS A 47 -5.13 28.07 5.27
CA CYS A 47 -6.23 28.42 4.36
C CYS A 47 -5.91 28.09 2.88
N ALA A 48 -4.63 28.07 2.49
CA ALA A 48 -4.19 27.74 1.13
C ALA A 48 -4.01 26.23 0.87
N MET A 49 -4.00 25.38 1.90
CA MET A 49 -3.91 23.92 1.75
C MET A 49 -5.28 23.24 1.72
N GLU A 50 -6.19 23.73 0.87
CA GLU A 50 -7.38 22.95 0.51
C GLU A 50 -6.97 21.71 -0.29
N ARG A 51 -6.82 20.56 0.40
CA ARG A 51 -6.69 19.25 -0.24
C ARG A 51 -7.98 18.95 -0.98
N LYS A 52 -7.96 19.07 -2.31
CA LYS A 52 -9.09 18.65 -3.16
C LYS A 52 -9.30 17.15 -2.97
N ALA A 53 -10.38 16.78 -2.29
CA ALA A 53 -10.79 15.39 -2.13
C ALA A 53 -11.54 14.95 -3.40
N TYR A 54 -11.00 13.95 -4.09
CA TYR A 54 -11.62 13.32 -5.24
C TYR A 54 -12.08 11.92 -4.86
N GLN A 55 -13.32 11.59 -5.16
CA GLN A 55 -13.81 10.22 -5.05
C GLN A 55 -13.52 9.49 -6.35
N PHE A 56 -12.73 8.42 -6.32
CA PHE A 56 -12.49 7.57 -7.48
C PHE A 56 -13.09 6.19 -7.23
N ARG A 57 -13.86 5.68 -8.18
CA ARG A 57 -14.23 4.26 -8.22
C ARG A 57 -13.23 3.54 -9.12
N LEU A 58 -12.42 2.67 -8.53
CA LEU A 58 -11.52 1.81 -9.28
C LEU A 58 -12.33 0.64 -9.85
N ALA A 59 -12.27 0.46 -11.17
CA ALA A 59 -12.81 -0.70 -11.87
C ALA A 59 -11.65 -1.41 -12.58
N PRO A 60 -10.99 -2.38 -11.92
CA PRO A 60 -9.83 -3.03 -12.49
C PRO A 60 -10.20 -3.83 -13.73
N THR A 61 -9.29 -3.84 -14.70
CA THR A 61 -9.36 -4.71 -15.88
C THR A 61 -9.13 -6.16 -15.48
N LYS A 62 -9.62 -7.11 -16.29
CA LYS A 62 -9.41 -8.55 -16.04
C LYS A 62 -7.91 -8.92 -15.93
N GLY A 63 -7.05 -8.25 -16.72
CA GLY A 63 -5.60 -8.45 -16.65
C GLY A 63 -4.98 -7.92 -15.35
N GLN A 64 -5.52 -6.84 -14.76
CA GLN A 64 -5.10 -6.37 -13.44
C GLN A 64 -5.52 -7.34 -12.33
N LEU A 65 -6.75 -7.85 -12.37
CA LEU A 65 -7.24 -8.84 -11.41
C LEU A 65 -6.36 -10.10 -11.40
N ARG A 66 -6.05 -10.66 -12.57
CA ARG A 66 -5.17 -11.83 -12.69
C ARG A 66 -3.80 -11.59 -12.07
N ARG A 67 -3.21 -10.41 -12.27
CA ARG A 67 -1.92 -10.07 -11.67
C ARG A 67 -2.00 -9.99 -10.15
N TRP A 68 -3.09 -9.43 -9.61
CA TRP A 68 -3.28 -9.38 -8.16
C TRP A 68 -3.48 -10.76 -7.56
N GLU A 69 -4.25 -11.64 -8.22
CA GLU A 69 -4.41 -13.03 -7.82
C GLU A 69 -3.05 -13.75 -7.78
N GLN A 70 -2.24 -13.61 -8.84
CA GLN A 70 -0.88 -14.16 -8.88
C GLN A 70 0.00 -13.63 -7.74
N THR A 71 -0.07 -12.33 -7.45
CA THR A 71 0.65 -11.73 -6.32
C THR A 71 0.20 -12.33 -4.99
N LEU A 72 -1.12 -12.43 -4.77
CA LEU A 72 -1.69 -12.99 -3.53
C LEU A 72 -1.31 -14.45 -3.35
N ASP A 73 -1.39 -15.26 -4.40
CA ASP A 73 -1.00 -16.66 -4.37
C ASP A 73 0.48 -16.83 -4.06
N THR A 74 1.33 -15.99 -4.65
CA THR A 74 2.77 -15.98 -4.37
C THR A 74 3.04 -15.61 -2.91
N CYS A 75 2.42 -14.55 -2.39
CA CYS A 75 2.56 -14.14 -0.98
C CYS A 75 2.08 -15.22 -0.02
N ARG A 76 0.93 -15.85 -0.33
CA ARG A 76 0.37 -16.95 0.45
C ARG A 76 1.33 -18.14 0.50
N TRP A 77 1.94 -18.49 -0.63
CA TRP A 77 2.89 -19.59 -0.69
C TRP A 77 4.13 -19.30 0.15
N VAL A 78 4.77 -18.13 -0.04
CA VAL A 78 5.97 -17.74 0.73
C VAL A 78 5.69 -17.77 2.22
N TYR A 79 4.54 -17.25 2.65
CA TYR A 79 4.14 -17.30 4.06
C TYR A 79 4.03 -18.74 4.57
N ASN A 80 3.35 -19.62 3.84
CA ASN A 80 3.18 -21.02 4.27
C ASN A 80 4.51 -21.77 4.35
N GLU A 81 5.42 -21.56 3.39
CA GLU A 81 6.75 -22.16 3.41
C GLU A 81 7.58 -21.66 4.58
N THR A 82 7.58 -20.35 4.86
CA THR A 82 8.28 -19.83 6.05
C THR A 82 7.71 -20.43 7.34
N LEU A 83 6.38 -20.57 7.44
CA LEU A 83 5.76 -21.18 8.62
C LEU A 83 6.13 -22.65 8.77
N ALA A 84 6.13 -23.41 7.66
CA ALA A 84 6.55 -24.80 7.63
C ALA A 84 8.01 -24.94 8.08
N TYR A 85 8.91 -24.14 7.52
CA TYR A 85 10.33 -24.12 7.90
C TYR A 85 10.54 -23.84 9.39
N ARG A 86 9.81 -22.87 9.95
CA ARG A 86 9.91 -22.54 11.38
C ARG A 86 9.43 -23.69 12.27
N LYS A 87 8.36 -24.36 11.84
CA LYS A 87 7.82 -25.53 12.53
C LYS A 87 8.82 -26.69 12.53
N THR A 88 9.35 -27.05 11.36
CA THR A 88 10.31 -28.17 11.25
C THR A 88 11.60 -27.89 12.03
N THR A 89 12.11 -26.65 11.96
CA THR A 89 13.31 -26.26 12.71
C THR A 89 13.12 -26.39 14.22
N TRP A 90 11.94 -26.02 14.73
CA TRP A 90 11.61 -26.18 16.14
C TRP A 90 11.46 -27.66 16.54
N GLU A 91 10.80 -28.46 15.71
CA GLU A 91 10.60 -29.89 15.98
C GLU A 91 11.92 -30.69 15.96
N GLU A 92 12.85 -30.34 15.07
CA GLU A 92 14.12 -31.05 14.90
C GLU A 92 15.21 -30.56 15.86
N ARG A 93 15.34 -29.24 16.04
CA ARG A 93 16.47 -28.62 16.72
C ARG A 93 16.08 -27.81 17.97
N GLN A 94 14.78 -27.57 18.17
CA GLN A 94 14.26 -26.63 19.17
C GLN A 94 14.88 -25.23 19.08
N GLU A 95 15.19 -24.79 17.87
CA GLU A 95 15.74 -23.45 17.60
C GLU A 95 14.64 -22.48 17.17
N THR A 96 14.70 -21.25 17.69
CA THR A 96 13.81 -20.18 17.27
C THR A 96 14.39 -19.44 16.07
N VAL A 97 13.70 -19.51 14.94
CA VAL A 97 14.13 -18.83 13.70
C VAL A 97 13.72 -17.36 13.73
N GLY A 98 14.71 -16.47 13.53
CA GLY A 98 14.53 -15.03 13.44
C GLY A 98 14.18 -14.54 12.03
N LEU A 99 13.94 -13.23 11.91
CA LEU A 99 13.59 -12.58 10.64
C LEU A 99 14.67 -12.74 9.57
N TYR A 100 15.93 -12.49 9.93
CA TYR A 100 17.04 -12.51 8.98
C TYR A 100 17.31 -13.92 8.46
N ASP A 101 17.15 -14.94 9.30
CA ASP A 101 17.28 -16.34 8.92
C ASP A 101 16.22 -16.74 7.89
N THR A 102 14.96 -16.36 8.11
CA THR A 102 13.89 -16.59 7.13
C THR A 102 14.11 -15.80 5.82
N ASN A 103 14.65 -14.58 5.91
CA ASN A 103 14.90 -13.76 4.72
C ASN A 103 16.05 -14.34 3.86
N ALA A 104 17.00 -15.05 4.47
CA ALA A 104 18.08 -15.73 3.74
C ALA A 104 17.57 -16.90 2.88
N LEU A 105 16.36 -17.42 3.13
CA LEU A 105 15.73 -18.46 2.31
C LEU A 105 15.13 -17.92 1.00
N LEU A 106 14.76 -16.63 0.97
CA LEU A 106 14.11 -16.01 -0.19
C LEU A 106 14.95 -16.08 -1.48
N PRO A 107 16.27 -15.79 -1.48
CA PRO A 107 17.12 -15.99 -2.65
C PRO A 107 17.07 -17.43 -3.18
N LEU A 108 17.14 -18.43 -2.29
CA LEU A 108 17.09 -19.85 -2.66
C LEU A 108 15.76 -20.21 -3.32
N TRP A 109 14.64 -19.72 -2.78
CA TRP A 109 13.32 -19.95 -3.35
C TRP A 109 13.10 -19.22 -4.67
N LYS A 110 13.72 -18.05 -4.88
CA LYS A 110 13.65 -17.32 -6.15
C LYS A 110 14.37 -18.05 -7.29
N ASP A 111 15.36 -18.87 -6.97
CA ASP A 111 16.04 -19.71 -7.97
C ASP A 111 15.18 -20.92 -8.35
N GLN A 112 14.49 -21.52 -7.37
CA GLN A 112 13.58 -22.65 -7.61
C GLN A 112 12.28 -22.22 -8.31
N ARG A 113 11.76 -21.05 -7.95
CA ARG A 113 10.49 -20.51 -8.45
C ARG A 113 10.68 -19.10 -9.00
N PRO A 114 10.84 -18.94 -10.32
CA PRO A 114 11.10 -17.63 -10.93
C PRO A 114 9.91 -16.67 -10.78
N GLU A 115 8.70 -17.18 -10.53
CA GLU A 115 7.48 -16.39 -10.28
C GLU A 115 7.65 -15.38 -9.13
N LEU A 116 8.44 -15.73 -8.11
CA LEU A 116 8.72 -14.85 -6.96
C LEU A 116 9.51 -13.59 -7.34
N LYS A 117 10.16 -13.58 -8.51
CA LYS A 117 10.89 -12.40 -9.01
C LYS A 117 9.94 -11.29 -9.46
N HIS A 118 8.68 -11.62 -9.72
CA HIS A 118 7.67 -10.66 -10.17
C HIS A 118 6.98 -9.88 -9.04
N VAL A 119 7.14 -10.35 -7.79
CA VAL A 119 6.52 -9.74 -6.60
C VAL A 119 7.54 -8.89 -5.84
N TYR A 120 7.15 -7.66 -5.49
CA TYR A 120 8.00 -6.71 -4.77
C TYR A 120 7.89 -6.87 -3.25
N SER A 121 8.88 -6.38 -2.51
CA SER A 121 8.90 -6.47 -1.04
C SER A 121 7.98 -5.48 -0.32
N GLN A 122 7.44 -4.48 -1.04
CA GLN A 122 6.61 -3.40 -0.48
C GLN A 122 5.12 -3.53 -0.86
N VAL A 123 4.66 -4.75 -1.15
CA VAL A 123 3.27 -5.03 -1.51
C VAL A 123 2.35 -4.89 -0.30
#